data_AF-A0AAP0K1X2-F1
#
_entry.id   AF-A0AAP0K1X2-F1
#
_cell.length_a   1.000
_cell.length_b   1.000
_cell.length_c   1.000
_cell.angle_alpha   90.00
_cell.angle_beta   90.00
_cell.angle_gamma   90.00
#
_symmetry.space_group_name_H-M   'P 1'
#
loop_
_entity.id
_entity.type
_entity.pdbx_description
1 polymer ?
#
loop_
_entity_poly.entity_id
_entity_poly.type
_entity_poly.pdbx_seq_one_letter_code
_entity_poly.pdbx_strand_id
1 'polypeptide(L)'
;MQGDCNLVLYKDYGKTSIWSTHTEGKGKNCQAALLNNGKLVVVGDSGTVVWDNGKTDYLNPYRLVLQSDGNVVIYGSALWHTNTAQRKEIDLMSVMKLE
;
A
#
# COMPACT_ATOMS: atom_id res chain seq x y z
N MET A 1 7.10 1.27 -6.94
CA MET A 1 7.17 -0.11 -7.44
C MET A 1 7.88 -0.09 -8.77
N GLN A 2 8.98 -0.82 -8.91
CA GLN A 2 9.72 -0.92 -10.17
C GLN A 2 9.15 -2.03 -11.05
N GLY A 3 9.47 -1.99 -12.35
CA GLY A 3 8.97 -2.97 -13.34
C GLY A 3 9.60 -4.36 -13.23
N ASP A 4 10.72 -4.48 -12.52
CA ASP A 4 11.43 -5.73 -12.23
C ASP A 4 10.90 -6.45 -10.99
N CYS A 5 9.76 -6.01 -10.45
CA CYS A 5 9.18 -6.49 -9.21
C CYS A 5 9.91 -6.08 -7.92
N ASN A 6 10.77 -5.06 -7.96
CA ASN A 6 11.39 -4.52 -6.75
C ASN A 6 10.63 -3.31 -6.17
N LEU A 7 10.34 -3.33 -4.87
CA LEU A 7 9.80 -2.18 -4.15
C LEU A 7 10.95 -1.43 -3.49
N VAL A 8 11.23 -0.23 -3.98
CA VAL A 8 12.41 0.56 -3.58
C VAL A 8 12.00 1.93 -3.07
N LEU A 9 12.61 2.35 -1.97
CA LEU A 9 12.58 3.72 -1.49
C LEU A 9 13.83 4.44 -2.01
N TYR A 10 13.59 5.54 -2.72
CA TYR A 10 14.63 6.40 -3.25
C TYR A 10 14.66 7.75 -2.53
N LYS A 11 15.85 8.32 -2.42
CA LYS A 11 16.07 9.74 -2.09
C LYS A 11 16.69 10.46 -3.29
N ASP A 12 16.92 11.77 -3.12
CA ASP A 12 17.64 12.62 -4.08
C ASP A 12 17.03 12.54 -5.50
N TYR A 13 15.70 12.59 -5.57
CA TYR A 13 14.93 12.50 -6.83
C TYR A 13 15.20 11.21 -7.63
N GLY A 14 15.35 10.07 -6.95
CA GLY A 14 15.54 8.78 -7.62
C GLY A 14 17.02 8.39 -7.82
N LYS A 15 17.97 9.23 -7.39
CA LYS A 15 19.41 8.98 -7.62
C LYS A 15 20.02 7.97 -6.66
N THR A 16 19.47 7.82 -5.46
CA THR A 16 20.02 6.92 -4.43
C THR A 16 18.94 6.07 -3.82
N SER A 17 19.06 4.75 -3.94
CA SER A 17 18.23 3.81 -3.19
C SER A 17 18.70 3.76 -1.74
N ILE A 18 17.76 3.82 -0.80
CA ILE A 18 18.05 3.77 0.64
C ILE A 18 17.42 2.56 1.33
N TRP A 19 16.40 1.94 0.71
CA TRP A 19 15.82 0.69 1.15
C TRP A 19 15.17 -0.04 -0.03
N SER A 20 15.14 -1.38 0.01
CA SER A 20 14.62 -2.23 -1.06
C SER A 20 14.10 -3.55 -0.49
N THR A 21 13.07 -4.12 -1.12
CA THR A 21 12.61 -5.50 -0.83
C THR A 21 13.55 -6.57 -1.39
N HIS A 22 14.45 -6.21 -2.31
CA HIS A 22 15.39 -7.13 -2.97
C HIS A 22 14.64 -8.26 -3.69
N THR A 23 13.63 -7.87 -4.48
CA THR A 23 12.72 -8.78 -5.20
C THR A 23 12.81 -8.65 -6.71
N GLU A 24 13.84 -7.98 -7.21
CA GLU A 24 14.18 -7.90 -8.62
C GLU A 24 14.19 -9.30 -9.26
N GLY A 25 13.45 -9.46 -10.35
CA GLY A 25 13.35 -10.70 -11.12
C GLY A 25 12.56 -11.84 -10.45
N LYS A 26 12.00 -11.64 -9.25
CA LYS A 26 11.25 -12.69 -8.53
C LYS A 26 9.80 -12.86 -8.98
N GLY A 27 9.32 -12.03 -9.91
CA GLY A 27 7.95 -12.09 -10.41
C GLY A 27 7.77 -11.31 -11.71
N LYS A 28 6.50 -11.14 -12.11
CA LYS A 28 6.07 -10.33 -13.26
C LYS A 28 4.84 -9.50 -12.89
N ASN A 29 4.70 -8.33 -13.52
CA ASN A 29 3.61 -7.37 -13.34
C ASN A 29 3.29 -7.05 -11.87
N CYS A 30 4.33 -6.89 -11.05
CA CYS A 30 4.12 -6.82 -9.61
C CYS A 30 3.58 -5.46 -9.14
N GLN A 31 2.80 -5.53 -8.06
CA GLN A 31 2.22 -4.39 -7.35
C GLN A 31 2.56 -4.48 -5.87
N ALA A 32 2.66 -3.34 -5.20
CA ALA A 32 2.75 -3.28 -3.74
C ALA A 32 1.36 -3.00 -3.18
N ALA A 33 0.93 -3.75 -2.17
CA ALA A 33 -0.37 -3.60 -1.54
C ALA A 33 -0.28 -3.69 -0.02
N LEU A 34 -0.98 -2.78 0.68
CA LEU A 34 -1.20 -2.88 2.12
C LEU A 34 -2.54 -3.57 2.35
N LEU A 35 -2.51 -4.72 3.01
CA LEU A 35 -3.68 -5.52 3.33
C LEU A 35 -4.32 -5.04 4.65
N ASN A 36 -5.59 -5.42 4.86
CA ASN A 36 -6.39 -5.04 6.03
C ASN A 36 -5.94 -5.68 7.35
N ASN A 37 -4.94 -6.58 7.32
CA ASN A 37 -4.29 -7.16 8.49
C ASN A 37 -2.89 -6.54 8.76
N GLY A 38 -2.59 -5.40 8.13
CA GLY A 38 -1.33 -4.69 8.29
C GLY A 38 -0.16 -5.28 7.51
N LYS A 39 -0.41 -6.29 6.67
CA LYS A 39 0.60 -6.90 5.83
C LYS A 39 0.88 -6.02 4.61
N LEU A 40 2.10 -5.54 4.46
CA LEU A 40 2.57 -4.96 3.21
C LEU A 40 3.15 -6.08 2.36
N VAL A 41 2.61 -6.26 1.16
CA VAL A 41 3.03 -7.31 0.23
C VAL A 41 3.51 -6.74 -1.08
N VAL A 42 4.45 -7.43 -1.71
CA VAL A 42 4.68 -7.34 -3.16
C VAL A 42 4.05 -8.57 -3.79
N VAL A 43 3.12 -8.35 -4.71
CA VAL A 43 2.34 -9.39 -5.37
C VAL A 43 2.51 -9.30 -6.87
N GLY A 44 2.84 -10.40 -7.53
CA GLY A 44 2.95 -10.54 -8.97
C GLY A 44 1.69 -11.12 -9.64
N ASP A 45 1.85 -11.54 -10.89
CA ASP A 45 0.81 -12.23 -11.66
C ASP A 45 0.11 -13.34 -10.87
N SER A 46 -1.19 -13.48 -11.12
CA SER A 46 -2.07 -14.49 -10.51
C SER A 46 -2.10 -14.49 -8.98
N GLY A 47 -1.75 -13.36 -8.35
CA GLY A 47 -1.78 -13.22 -6.89
C GLY A 47 -0.56 -13.79 -6.16
N THR A 48 0.52 -14.08 -6.88
CA THR A 48 1.74 -14.64 -6.27
C THR A 48 2.42 -13.63 -5.36
N VAL A 49 2.50 -13.90 -4.06
CA VAL A 49 3.23 -13.05 -3.11
C VAL A 49 4.73 -13.36 -3.20
N VAL A 50 5.52 -12.37 -3.61
CA VAL A 50 6.98 -12.52 -3.76
C VAL A 50 7.77 -11.94 -2.57
N TRP A 51 7.11 -11.11 -1.77
CA TRP A 51 7.64 -10.57 -0.52
C TRP A 51 6.54 -10.08 0.41
N ASP A 52 6.82 -10.14 1.71
CA ASP A 52 6.03 -9.46 2.72
C ASP A 52 6.84 -8.98 3.92
N ASN A 53 6.29 -8.03 4.68
CA ASN A 53 6.93 -7.45 5.86
C ASN A 53 6.98 -8.38 7.09
N GLY A 54 6.59 -9.65 6.95
CA GLY A 54 6.63 -10.68 7.97
C GLY A 54 5.46 -10.61 8.95
N LYS A 55 5.47 -9.61 9.82
CA LYS A 55 4.48 -9.51 10.91
C LYS A 55 3.17 -8.90 10.43
N THR A 56 2.07 -9.50 10.88
CA THR A 56 0.70 -9.01 10.72
C THR A 56 0.09 -8.75 12.08
N ASP A 57 -1.00 -8.01 12.08
CA ASP A 57 -1.79 -7.73 13.28
C ASP A 57 -3.28 -7.96 12.95
N TYR A 58 -4.19 -7.69 13.88
CA TYR A 58 -5.63 -7.90 13.71
C TYR A 58 -6.19 -7.09 12.54
N LEU A 59 -7.33 -7.54 11.99
CA LEU A 59 -8.04 -6.83 10.93
C LEU A 59 -8.44 -5.43 11.40
N ASN A 60 -7.86 -4.41 10.78
CA ASN A 60 -8.00 -3.01 11.17
C ASN A 60 -7.71 -2.08 9.97
N PRO A 61 -8.10 -0.79 10.05
CA PRO A 61 -7.66 0.19 9.07
C PRO A 61 -6.18 0.51 9.29
N TYR A 62 -5.34 0.07 8.35
CA TYR A 62 -3.92 0.41 8.31
C TYR A 62 -3.63 1.48 7.25
N ARG A 63 -2.58 2.25 7.47
CA ARG A 63 -2.03 3.19 6.47
C ARG A 63 -0.51 3.09 6.43
N LEU A 64 0.03 3.12 5.22
CA LEU A 64 1.46 3.25 4.96
C LEU A 64 1.80 4.73 4.79
N VAL A 65 2.74 5.24 5.57
CA VAL A 65 3.09 6.66 5.59
C VAL A 65 4.59 6.81 5.38
N LEU A 66 4.98 7.62 4.40
CA LEU A 66 6.33 8.18 4.31
C LEU A 66 6.40 9.40 5.23
N GLN A 67 7.18 9.29 6.29
CA GLN A 67 7.37 10.34 7.28
C GLN A 67 8.41 11.37 6.81
N SER A 68 8.42 12.55 7.44
CA SER A 68 9.34 13.63 7.10
C SER A 68 10.81 13.33 7.45
N ASP A 69 11.07 12.36 8.31
CA ASP A 69 12.41 11.87 8.64
C ASP A 69 12.94 10.85 7.61
N GLY A 70 12.16 10.53 6.58
CA GLY A 70 12.51 9.58 5.53
C GLY A 70 12.18 8.12 5.87
N ASN A 71 11.57 7.84 7.02
CA ASN A 71 11.12 6.50 7.37
C ASN A 71 9.77 6.16 6.70
N VAL A 72 9.55 4.88 6.39
CA VAL A 72 8.27 4.38 5.88
C VAL A 72 7.65 3.48 6.94
N VAL A 73 6.51 3.90 7.47
CA VAL A 73 5.89 3.27 8.64
C VAL A 73 4.46 2.86 8.35
N ILE A 74 4.10 1.67 8.84
CA ILE A 74 2.72 1.19 8.88
C ILE A 74 2.12 1.62 10.21
N TYR A 75 1.06 2.42 10.16
CA TYR A 75 0.23 2.73 11.32
C TYR A 75 -1.03 1.88 11.28
N GLY A 76 -1.37 1.26 12.40
CA GLY A 76 -2.61 0.51 12.60
C GLY A 76 -3.74 1.36 13.14
N SER A 77 -4.59 0.71 13.94
CA SER A 77 -5.82 1.26 14.49
C SER A 77 -5.65 2.65 15.09
N ALA A 78 -6.61 3.52 14.78
CA ALA A 78 -6.69 4.81 15.43
C ALA A 78 -6.97 4.61 16.93
N LEU A 79 -6.17 5.27 17.77
CA LEU A 79 -6.40 5.28 19.22
C LEU A 79 -7.62 6.12 19.59
N TRP A 80 -7.94 7.13 18.77
CA TRP A 80 -9.09 8.00 18.93
C TRP A 80 -9.58 8.49 17.55
N HIS A 81 -10.88 8.72 17.44
CA HIS A 81 -11.50 9.32 16.27
C HIS A 81 -12.70 10.17 16.68
N THR A 82 -12.99 11.23 15.92
CA THR A 82 -14.15 12.12 16.14
C THR A 82 -15.51 11.46 15.90
N ASN A 83 -15.52 10.29 15.23
CA ASN A 83 -16.73 9.61 14.76
C ASN A 83 -17.58 10.43 13.78
N THR A 84 -16.95 11.22 12.91
CA THR A 84 -17.63 12.09 11.91
C THR A 84 -17.48 11.61 10.47
N ALA A 85 -17.12 10.35 10.25
CA ALA A 85 -16.97 9.79 8.91
C ALA A 85 -18.33 9.80 8.18
N GLN A 86 -18.44 10.60 7.14
CA GLN A 86 -19.58 10.58 6.24
C GLN A 86 -19.43 9.34 5.35
N ARG A 87 -20.38 8.41 5.41
CA ARG A 87 -20.48 7.43 4.31
C ARG A 87 -20.81 8.23 3.06
N LYS A 88 -19.96 8.15 2.03
CA LYS A 88 -20.47 8.38 0.68
C LYS A 88 -21.51 7.30 0.46
N GLU A 89 -22.79 7.67 0.57
CA GLU A 89 -23.82 6.93 -0.14
C GLU A 89 -23.33 6.86 -1.59
N ILE A 90 -23.13 5.64 -2.09
CA ILE A 90 -23.08 5.45 -3.53
C ILE A 90 -24.46 5.85 -3.97
N ASP A 91 -24.59 7.05 -4.54
CA ASP A 91 -25.83 7.52 -5.09
C ASP A 91 -26.16 6.62 -6.31
N LEU A 92 -26.88 5.53 -6.04
CA LEU A 92 -27.39 4.60 -7.04
C LEU A 92 -28.42 5.26 -7.99
N MET A 93 -28.64 6.57 -7.87
CA MET A 93 -29.57 7.34 -8.72
C MET A 93 -28.90 8.18 -9.81
N SER A 94 -27.57 8.18 -9.98
CA SER A 94 -26.96 8.83 -11.14
C SER A 94 -27.05 7.97 -12.40
N VAL A 95 -28.27 7.59 -12.80
CA VAL A 95 -28.54 7.13 -14.17
C VAL A 95 -28.52 8.37 -15.07
N MET A 96 -27.47 8.46 -15.87
CA MET A 96 -27.43 9.09 -17.20
C MET A 96 -28.60 10.03 -17.52
N LYS A 97 -28.41 11.34 -17.33
CA LYS A 97 -29.15 12.32 -18.14
C LYS A 97 -28.49 12.33 -19.51
N LEU A 98 -29.20 11.79 -20.49
CA LEU A 98 -29.01 12.10 -21.90
C LEU A 98 -29.55 13.52 -22.13
N GLU A 99 -28.64 14.44 -22.43
CA GLU A 99 -28.82 15.43 -23.49
C GLU A 99 -27.65 15.27 -24.46
#